data_AF-A0A0C2Z010-F1
#
_entry.id   AF-A0A0C2Z010-F1
#
_cell.length_a   1.000
_cell.length_b   1.000
_cell.length_c   1.000
_cell.angle_alpha   90.00
_cell.angle_beta   90.00
_cell.angle_gamma   90.00
#
_symmetry.space_group_name_H-M   'P 1'
#
loop_
_entity.id
_entity.type
_entity.pdbx_description
1 polymer ?
#
loop_
_entity_poly.entity_id
_entity_poly.type
_entity_poly.pdbx_seq_one_letter_code
_entity_poly.pdbx_strand_id
1 'polypeptide(L)'
;ILEQGYNDLENILAQLVDKMSLTPQQIMDGWHKSNGWVINGVNHWNLYTKYLAKHEDQERRRLSIPADLYNKFKEENGEAWQEVLELHDILKTSEVSPQTMVHRIHSFNKLKQRLISLLEGAAAKHGFEAALVMCGKVINEDASLGFIHTTAGAKRFFETRCWADEHAMIGHLKAHV
;
A
#
# COMPACT_ATOMS: atom_id res chain seq x y z
N ILE A 1 16.55 10.58 -28.90
CA ILE A 1 17.07 10.82 -27.53
C ILE A 1 16.58 9.73 -26.58
N LEU A 2 15.27 9.53 -26.43
CA LEU A 2 14.73 8.47 -25.57
C LEU A 2 15.12 7.05 -26.03
N GLU A 3 15.05 6.76 -27.33
CA GLU A 3 15.47 5.46 -27.87
C GLU A 3 16.95 5.17 -27.64
N GLN A 4 17.82 6.18 -27.77
CA GLN A 4 19.24 6.05 -27.47
C GLN A 4 19.44 5.70 -25.98
N GLY A 5 18.74 6.40 -25.08
CA GLY A 5 18.80 6.13 -23.65
C GLY A 5 18.26 4.74 -23.27
N TYR A 6 17.25 4.23 -23.97
CA TYR A 6 16.75 2.86 -23.76
C TYR A 6 17.77 1.81 -24.20
N ASN A 7 18.41 2.01 -25.35
CA ASN A 7 19.48 1.11 -25.83
C ASN A 7 20.68 1.11 -24.87
N ASP A 8 21.05 2.26 -24.31
CA ASP A 8 22.14 2.36 -23.34
C ASP A 8 21.80 1.61 -22.04
N LEU A 9 20.56 1.74 -21.55
CA LEU A 9 20.07 0.99 -20.37
C LEU A 9 20.03 -0.51 -20.62
N GLU A 10 19.57 -0.94 -21.78
CA GLU A 10 19.50 -2.36 -22.15
C GLU A 10 20.91 -2.98 -22.23
N ASN A 11 21.88 -2.25 -22.78
CA ASN A 11 23.28 -2.68 -22.82
C ASN A 11 23.89 -2.83 -21.41
N ILE A 12 23.60 -1.88 -20.51
CA ILE A 12 24.08 -1.94 -19.12
C ILE A 12 23.43 -3.13 -18.38
N LEU A 13 22.13 -3.33 -18.55
CA LEU A 13 21.42 -4.47 -17.96
C LEU A 13 21.96 -5.81 -18.48
N ALA A 14 22.21 -5.94 -19.78
CA ALA A 14 22.78 -7.15 -20.37
C ALA A 14 24.17 -7.50 -19.77
N GLN A 15 25.03 -6.50 -19.57
CA GLN A 15 26.34 -6.70 -18.93
C GLN A 15 26.23 -7.13 -17.46
N LEU A 16 25.24 -6.63 -16.74
CA LEU A 16 25.01 -7.00 -15.34
C LEU A 16 24.44 -8.41 -15.20
N VAL A 17 23.55 -8.81 -16.11
CA VAL A 17 23.01 -10.18 -16.19
C VAL A 17 24.14 -11.19 -16.43
N ASP A 18 25.02 -10.90 -17.38
CA ASP A 18 26.15 -11.76 -17.75
C ASP A 18 27.15 -11.94 -16.58
N LYS A 19 27.42 -10.86 -15.83
CA LYS A 19 28.36 -10.88 -14.70
C LYS A 19 27.80 -11.47 -13.41
N MET A 20 26.50 -11.31 -13.15
CA MET A 20 25.92 -11.66 -11.84
C MET A 20 25.03 -12.90 -11.86
N SER A 21 24.75 -13.49 -13.03
CA SER A 21 23.80 -14.61 -13.18
C SER A 21 22.42 -14.32 -12.57
N LEU A 22 22.02 -13.04 -12.55
CA LEU A 22 20.73 -12.56 -12.05
C LEU A 22 19.84 -12.20 -13.22
N THR A 23 18.52 -12.27 -13.03
CA THR A 23 17.58 -11.81 -14.07
C THR A 23 17.56 -10.27 -14.12
N PRO A 24 17.24 -9.66 -15.28
CA PRO A 24 17.09 -8.21 -15.39
C PRO A 24 16.15 -7.63 -14.34
N GLN A 25 15.09 -8.37 -14.01
CA GLN A 25 14.11 -7.96 -13.02
C GLN A 25 14.69 -7.96 -11.59
N GLN A 26 15.52 -8.94 -11.22
CA GLN A 26 16.20 -8.95 -9.92
C GLN A 26 17.21 -7.81 -9.78
N ILE A 27 17.90 -7.45 -10.87
CA ILE A 27 18.84 -6.34 -10.91
C ILE A 27 18.10 -5.01 -10.77
N MET A 28 16.97 -4.84 -11.48
CA MET A 28 16.10 -3.67 -11.33
C MET A 28 15.55 -3.57 -9.91
N ASP A 29 15.03 -4.67 -9.36
CA ASP A 29 14.52 -4.71 -7.98
C ASP A 29 15.61 -4.37 -6.95
N GLY A 30 16.84 -4.83 -7.17
CA GLY A 30 18.00 -4.50 -6.35
C GLY A 30 18.40 -3.03 -6.43
N TRP A 31 18.42 -2.45 -7.64
CA TRP A 31 18.72 -1.03 -7.86
C TRP A 31 17.65 -0.11 -7.27
N HIS A 32 16.39 -0.51 -7.40
CA HIS A 32 15.24 0.14 -6.77
C HIS A 32 15.36 0.10 -5.24
N LYS A 33 15.74 -1.03 -4.66
CA LYS A 33 16.03 -1.14 -3.21
C LYS A 33 17.23 -0.31 -2.78
N SER A 34 18.33 -0.30 -3.54
CA SER A 34 19.55 0.43 -3.18
C SER A 34 19.38 1.96 -3.22
N ASN A 35 18.48 2.45 -4.08
CA ASN A 35 18.17 3.88 -4.18
C ASN A 35 16.95 4.30 -3.35
N GLY A 36 16.39 3.39 -2.53
CA GLY A 36 15.18 3.65 -1.73
C GLY A 36 13.92 3.90 -2.56
N TRP A 37 13.92 3.52 -3.84
CA TRP A 37 12.79 3.63 -4.75
C TRP A 37 12.10 2.27 -4.84
N VAL A 38 11.23 1.95 -3.90
CA VAL A 38 10.60 0.62 -3.86
C VAL A 38 9.26 0.59 -4.63
N ILE A 39 9.11 -0.47 -5.43
CA ILE A 39 7.98 -0.84 -6.30
C ILE A 39 6.65 -1.08 -5.52
N ASN A 40 6.70 -1.17 -4.19
CA ASN A 40 5.56 -1.38 -3.31
C ASN A 40 5.26 -0.15 -2.44
N GLY A 41 4.84 0.95 -3.08
CA GLY A 41 3.90 1.96 -2.53
C GLY A 41 4.21 2.70 -1.23
N VAL A 42 5.27 2.38 -0.49
CA VAL A 42 5.65 3.05 0.77
C VAL A 42 6.87 3.91 0.48
N ASN A 43 6.64 5.20 0.42
CA ASN A 43 7.71 6.19 0.31
C ASN A 43 8.21 6.51 1.72
N HIS A 44 9.33 5.93 2.13
CA HIS A 44 9.92 6.14 3.46
C HIS A 44 10.31 7.60 3.74
N TRP A 45 10.58 8.39 2.70
CA TRP A 45 10.76 9.84 2.86
C TRP A 45 9.45 10.53 3.28
N ASN A 46 8.30 10.08 2.77
CA ASN A 46 7.01 10.56 3.24
C ASN A 46 6.72 10.12 4.69
N LEU A 47 7.11 8.89 5.07
CA LEU A 47 7.00 8.43 6.46
C LEU A 47 7.89 9.25 7.40
N TYR A 48 9.12 9.53 6.98
CA TYR A 48 10.05 10.38 7.73
C TYR A 48 9.52 11.81 7.87
N THR A 49 8.96 12.41 6.82
CA THR A 49 8.34 13.74 6.92
C THR A 49 7.22 13.78 7.97
N LYS A 50 6.40 12.72 8.07
CA LYS A 50 5.37 12.61 9.12
C LYS A 50 5.97 12.43 10.51
N TYR A 51 7.05 11.67 10.63
CA TYR A 51 7.79 11.45 11.88
C TYR A 51 8.41 12.77 12.37
N LEU A 52 9.11 13.49 11.48
CA LEU A 52 9.73 14.79 11.74
C LEU A 52 8.72 15.82 12.24
N ALA A 53 7.51 15.87 11.66
CA ALA A 53 6.46 16.80 12.09
C ALA A 53 6.01 16.61 13.55
N LYS A 54 6.19 15.41 14.13
CA LYS A 54 5.83 15.12 15.54
C LYS A 54 7.04 15.13 16.48
N HIS A 55 8.24 14.95 15.94
CA HIS A 55 9.48 14.93 16.70
C HIS A 55 10.36 16.13 16.37
N GLU A 56 9.75 17.24 15.94
CA GLU A 56 10.47 18.41 15.43
C GLU A 56 11.46 18.96 16.46
N ASP A 57 11.10 19.00 17.74
CA ASP A 57 12.00 19.46 18.80
C ASP A 57 13.17 18.49 19.07
N GLN A 58 12.94 17.19 18.90
CA GLN A 58 13.96 16.16 19.06
C GLN A 58 14.91 16.17 17.84
N GLU A 59 14.37 16.31 16.64
CA GLU A 59 15.12 16.40 15.38
C GLU A 59 15.87 17.73 15.24
N ARG A 60 15.29 18.86 15.67
CA ARG A 60 15.97 20.18 15.71
C ARG A 60 17.13 20.21 16.71
N ARG A 61 17.07 19.42 17.78
CA ARG A 61 18.21 19.22 18.69
C ARG A 61 19.32 18.38 18.07
N ARG A 62 19.02 17.58 17.03
CA ARG A 62 20.00 16.74 16.34
C ARG A 62 20.90 17.56 15.40
N LEU A 63 20.41 18.62 14.73
CA LEU A 63 21.19 19.55 13.89
C LEU A 63 20.46 20.88 13.61
N SER A 64 21.20 21.96 13.32
CA SER A 64 20.66 23.28 12.92
C SER A 64 20.34 23.42 11.41
N ILE A 65 20.59 22.40 10.59
CA ILE A 65 20.38 22.45 9.12
C ILE A 65 19.43 21.30 8.69
N PRO A 66 18.28 21.58 8.05
CA PRO A 66 17.23 20.58 7.77
C PRO A 66 17.59 19.46 6.78
N ALA A 67 18.56 19.67 5.90
CA ALA A 67 18.81 18.78 4.76
C ALA A 67 19.45 17.43 5.14
N ASP A 68 20.16 17.36 6.27
CA ASP A 68 20.93 16.17 6.69
C ASP A 68 20.24 15.33 7.77
N LEU A 69 19.09 15.76 8.28
CA LEU A 69 18.40 15.09 9.39
C LEU A 69 17.96 13.66 9.03
N TYR A 70 17.57 13.42 7.78
CA TYR A 70 17.16 12.09 7.34
C TYR A 70 18.32 11.11 7.25
N ASN A 71 19.49 11.55 6.80
CA ASN A 71 20.67 10.70 6.76
C ASN A 71 21.16 10.39 8.18
N LYS A 72 21.14 11.39 9.07
CA LYS A 72 21.48 11.19 10.48
C LYS A 72 20.49 10.28 11.20
N PHE A 73 19.19 10.40 10.90
CA PHE A 73 18.17 9.47 11.39
C PHE A 73 18.49 8.02 10.96
N LYS A 74 18.92 7.81 9.71
CA LYS A 74 19.35 6.49 9.24
C LYS A 74 20.59 5.99 9.97
N GLU A 75 21.58 6.85 10.17
CA GLU A 75 22.80 6.51 10.91
C GLU A 75 22.52 6.09 12.35
N GLU A 76 21.68 6.84 13.06
CA GLU A 76 21.34 6.56 14.47
C GLU A 76 20.48 5.31 14.66
N ASN A 77 19.62 4.99 13.69
CA ASN A 77 18.75 3.81 13.76
C ASN A 77 19.34 2.59 13.02
N GLY A 78 20.54 2.73 12.46
CA GLY A 78 21.26 1.66 11.77
C GLY A 78 20.41 0.97 10.70
N GLU A 79 20.48 -0.35 10.60
CA GLU A 79 19.71 -1.14 9.62
C GLU A 79 18.20 -1.11 9.89
N ALA A 80 17.76 -0.79 11.12
CA ALA A 80 16.35 -0.81 11.53
C ALA A 80 15.61 0.51 11.23
N TRP A 81 16.25 1.48 10.58
CA TRP A 81 15.64 2.81 10.34
C TRP A 81 14.32 2.75 9.56
N GLN A 82 14.16 1.78 8.66
CA GLN A 82 12.92 1.56 7.90
C GLN A 82 11.81 1.02 8.79
N GLU A 83 12.14 0.02 9.60
CA GLU A 83 11.21 -0.62 10.54
C GLU A 83 10.71 0.37 11.60
N VAL A 84 11.57 1.27 12.08
CA VAL A 84 11.18 2.33 13.01
C VAL A 84 10.15 3.27 12.39
N LEU A 85 10.33 3.68 11.12
CA LEU A 85 9.39 4.57 10.43
C LEU A 85 8.07 3.87 10.12
N GLU A 86 8.12 2.62 9.69
CA GLU A 86 6.94 1.81 9.41
C GLU A 86 6.16 1.51 10.68
N LEU A 87 6.83 1.11 11.77
CA LEU A 87 6.20 0.89 13.07
C LEU A 87 5.56 2.17 13.61
N HIS A 88 6.22 3.32 13.47
CA HIS A 88 5.63 4.60 13.84
C HIS A 88 4.38 4.93 13.01
N ASP A 89 4.39 4.70 11.69
CA ASP A 89 3.21 4.94 10.83
C ASP A 89 2.08 3.94 11.15
N ILE A 90 2.38 2.68 11.46
CA ILE A 90 1.42 1.67 11.92
C ILE A 90 0.81 2.08 13.25
N LEU A 91 1.63 2.48 14.24
CA LEU A 91 1.16 2.94 15.55
C LEU A 91 0.31 4.20 15.43
N LYS A 92 0.67 5.14 14.55
CA LYS A 92 -0.15 6.33 14.27
C LYS A 92 -1.42 6.04 13.49
N THR A 93 -1.43 5.05 12.59
CA THR A 93 -2.65 4.61 11.92
C THR A 93 -3.55 3.81 12.88
N SER A 94 -2.97 3.21 13.91
CA SER A 94 -3.67 2.49 14.98
C SER A 94 -4.24 3.41 16.08
N GLU A 95 -3.77 4.66 16.21
CA GLU A 95 -4.41 5.66 17.06
C GLU A 95 -5.77 6.00 16.45
N VAL A 96 -6.85 5.53 17.08
CA VAL A 96 -8.24 5.80 16.69
C VAL A 96 -8.51 7.29 16.89
N SER A 97 -8.10 8.11 15.93
CA SER A 97 -8.59 9.48 15.83
C SER A 97 -10.10 9.42 15.58
N PRO A 98 -10.93 10.27 16.21
CA PRO A 98 -12.32 10.42 15.83
C PRO A 98 -12.37 10.90 14.37
N GLN A 99 -12.51 9.96 13.44
CA GLN A 99 -12.71 10.28 12.04
C GLN A 99 -14.15 10.74 11.89
N THR A 100 -14.36 11.91 11.31
CA THR A 100 -15.70 12.35 10.93
C THR A 100 -16.32 11.34 9.96
N MET A 101 -17.64 11.18 10.02
CA MET A 101 -18.39 10.26 9.15
C MET A 101 -18.02 10.42 7.65
N VAL A 102 -17.81 11.66 7.20
CA VAL A 102 -17.38 11.98 5.82
C VAL A 102 -16.00 11.39 5.50
N HIS A 103 -15.05 11.47 6.44
CA HIS A 103 -13.71 10.94 6.25
C HIS A 103 -13.69 9.41 6.21
N ARG A 104 -14.55 8.75 6.99
CA ARG A 104 -14.75 7.30 6.94
C ARG A 104 -15.32 6.85 5.59
N ILE A 105 -16.38 7.51 5.11
CA ILE A 105 -16.97 7.23 3.79
C ILE A 105 -15.93 7.40 2.69
N HIS A 106 -15.14 8.48 2.73
CA HIS A 106 -14.09 8.72 1.76
C HIS A 106 -13.00 7.62 1.79
N SER A 107 -12.53 7.27 2.99
CA SER A 107 -11.52 6.23 3.17
C SER A 107 -12.01 4.86 2.72
N PHE A 108 -13.26 4.51 3.05
CA PHE A 108 -13.91 3.28 2.61
C PHE A 108 -14.01 3.20 1.09
N ASN A 109 -14.45 4.28 0.43
CA ASN A 109 -14.53 4.33 -1.03
C ASN A 109 -13.16 4.23 -1.70
N LYS A 110 -12.13 4.87 -1.12
CA LYS A 110 -10.76 4.76 -1.62
C LYS A 110 -10.22 3.34 -1.52
N LEU A 111 -10.47 2.65 -0.41
CA LEU A 111 -10.07 1.25 -0.22
C LEU A 111 -10.84 0.33 -1.18
N LYS A 112 -12.16 0.52 -1.29
CA LYS A 112 -13.02 -0.20 -2.24
C LYS A 112 -12.46 -0.15 -3.65
N GLN A 113 -12.14 1.05 -4.16
CA GLN A 113 -11.63 1.18 -5.54
C GLN A 113 -10.28 0.48 -5.72
N ARG A 114 -9.38 0.58 -4.75
CA ARG A 114 -8.08 -0.12 -4.79
C ARG A 114 -8.23 -1.64 -4.84
N LEU A 115 -9.12 -2.19 -4.01
CA LEU A 115 -9.38 -3.63 -3.99
C LEU A 115 -10.00 -4.12 -5.30
N ILE A 116 -10.97 -3.39 -5.85
CA ILE A 116 -11.57 -3.72 -7.14
C ILE A 116 -10.49 -3.73 -8.23
N SER A 117 -9.68 -2.68 -8.35
CA SER A 117 -8.61 -2.63 -9.34
C SER A 117 -7.60 -3.78 -9.19
N LEU A 118 -7.28 -4.17 -7.96
CA LEU A 118 -6.38 -5.30 -7.69
C LEU A 118 -6.99 -6.64 -8.12
N LEU A 119 -8.27 -6.87 -7.77
CA LEU A 119 -8.96 -8.11 -8.11
C LEU A 119 -9.16 -8.24 -9.62
N GLU A 120 -9.58 -7.17 -10.30
CA GLU A 120 -9.70 -7.16 -11.76
C GLU A 120 -8.34 -7.35 -12.45
N GLY A 121 -7.28 -6.73 -11.93
CA GLY A 121 -5.92 -6.93 -12.43
C GLY A 121 -5.43 -8.37 -12.26
N ALA A 122 -5.71 -9.00 -11.11
CA ALA A 122 -5.38 -10.39 -10.84
C ALA A 122 -6.17 -11.36 -11.74
N ALA A 123 -7.45 -11.09 -11.98
CA ALA A 123 -8.28 -11.85 -12.90
C ALA A 123 -7.75 -11.75 -14.34
N ALA A 124 -7.47 -10.54 -14.82
CA ALA A 124 -7.00 -10.33 -16.18
C ALA A 124 -5.59 -10.90 -16.44
N LYS A 125 -4.67 -10.74 -15.48
CA LYS A 125 -3.26 -11.11 -15.67
C LYS A 125 -2.97 -12.57 -15.32
N HIS A 126 -3.67 -13.12 -14.33
CA HIS A 126 -3.35 -14.43 -13.75
C HIS A 126 -4.52 -15.42 -13.81
N GLY A 127 -5.71 -14.99 -14.25
CA GLY A 127 -6.90 -15.84 -14.29
C GLY A 127 -7.47 -16.17 -12.91
N PHE A 128 -7.13 -15.38 -11.88
CA PHE A 128 -7.66 -15.58 -10.54
C PHE A 128 -9.04 -14.98 -10.38
N GLU A 129 -9.95 -15.74 -9.77
CA GLU A 129 -11.33 -15.31 -9.53
C GLU A 129 -11.57 -15.06 -8.05
N ALA A 130 -12.35 -14.03 -7.73
CA ALA A 130 -12.62 -13.61 -6.36
C ALA A 130 -14.06 -13.13 -6.16
N ALA A 131 -14.58 -13.39 -4.97
CA ALA A 131 -15.81 -12.81 -4.44
C ALA A 131 -15.48 -12.09 -3.12
N LEU A 132 -15.82 -10.81 -3.05
CA LEU A 132 -15.45 -9.91 -1.95
C LEU A 132 -16.71 -9.31 -1.32
N VAL A 133 -16.76 -9.30 0.01
CA VAL A 133 -17.74 -8.57 0.81
C VAL A 133 -16.98 -7.69 1.79
N MET A 134 -17.35 -6.42 1.91
CA MET A 134 -16.76 -5.48 2.88
C MET A 134 -17.84 -4.62 3.50
N CYS A 135 -17.77 -4.41 4.81
CA CYS A 135 -18.64 -3.48 5.54
C CYS A 135 -17.84 -2.68 6.56
N GLY A 136 -18.38 -1.53 6.98
CA GLY A 136 -17.83 -0.83 8.13
C GLY A 136 -18.24 -1.51 9.43
N LYS A 137 -17.49 -1.21 10.50
CA LYS A 137 -17.62 -1.85 11.83
C LYS A 137 -18.52 -1.04 12.77
N VAL A 138 -18.61 0.28 12.59
CA VAL A 138 -19.27 1.15 13.56
C VAL A 138 -20.75 1.30 13.20
N ILE A 139 -21.63 0.67 13.98
CA ILE A 139 -23.07 0.53 13.72
C ILE A 139 -23.75 1.86 13.33
N ASN A 140 -23.46 2.96 14.02
CA ASN A 140 -24.14 4.25 13.82
C ASN A 140 -23.49 5.13 12.73
N GLU A 141 -22.17 5.00 12.51
CA GLU A 141 -21.41 5.85 11.57
C GLU A 141 -21.28 5.20 10.18
N ASP A 142 -21.29 3.87 10.14
CA ASP A 142 -20.98 3.05 8.98
C ASP A 142 -22.24 2.33 8.43
N ALA A 143 -23.43 2.75 8.83
CA ALA A 143 -24.70 2.11 8.44
C ALA A 143 -24.86 1.98 6.91
N SER A 144 -24.34 2.94 6.14
CA SER A 144 -24.31 2.92 4.67
C SER A 144 -23.06 2.29 4.06
N LEU A 145 -22.05 1.93 4.86
CA LEU A 145 -20.80 1.33 4.39
C LEU A 145 -20.94 -0.17 4.26
N GLY A 146 -21.27 -0.60 3.05
CA GLY A 146 -21.28 -2.00 2.65
C GLY A 146 -21.10 -2.06 1.14
N PHE A 147 -20.27 -2.99 0.67
CA PHE A 147 -20.22 -3.29 -0.76
C PHE A 147 -19.84 -4.74 -1.00
N ILE A 148 -20.25 -5.22 -2.17
CA ILE A 148 -19.87 -6.50 -2.71
C ILE A 148 -19.23 -6.30 -4.07
N HIS A 149 -18.26 -7.15 -4.39
CA HIS A 149 -17.66 -7.23 -5.71
C HIS A 149 -17.39 -8.69 -6.06
N THR A 150 -17.62 -9.05 -7.32
CA THR A 150 -17.24 -10.35 -7.87
C THR A 150 -16.53 -10.13 -9.19
N THR A 151 -15.45 -10.87 -9.43
CA THR A 151 -14.81 -10.93 -10.74
C THR A 151 -15.68 -11.74 -11.71
N ALA A 152 -15.38 -11.65 -13.01
CA ALA A 152 -16.25 -12.18 -14.06
C ALA A 152 -16.57 -13.69 -13.92
N GLY A 153 -15.60 -14.52 -13.53
CA GLY A 153 -15.81 -15.96 -13.33
C GLY A 153 -16.48 -16.31 -12.00
N ALA A 154 -16.52 -15.39 -11.03
CA ALA A 154 -17.22 -15.54 -9.75
C ALA A 154 -18.61 -14.87 -9.76
N LYS A 155 -19.11 -14.45 -10.92
CA LYS A 155 -20.42 -13.80 -11.03
C LYS A 155 -21.51 -14.71 -10.46
N ARG A 156 -22.43 -14.12 -9.68
CA ARG A 156 -23.54 -14.83 -9.01
C ARG A 156 -23.10 -15.86 -7.96
N PHE A 157 -21.84 -15.86 -7.53
CA PHE A 157 -21.35 -16.78 -6.50
C PHE A 157 -22.23 -16.74 -5.24
N PHE A 158 -22.56 -15.54 -4.74
CA PHE A 158 -23.38 -15.39 -3.54
C PHE A 158 -24.81 -15.93 -3.71
N GLU A 159 -25.46 -15.63 -4.84
CA GLU A 159 -26.83 -16.11 -5.09
C GLU A 159 -26.87 -17.64 -5.27
N THR A 160 -25.86 -18.22 -5.89
CA THR A 160 -25.87 -19.64 -6.29
C THR A 160 -25.28 -20.57 -5.24
N ARG A 161 -24.28 -20.11 -4.47
CA ARG A 161 -23.57 -20.91 -3.47
C ARG A 161 -23.92 -20.53 -2.04
N CYS A 162 -24.20 -19.27 -1.77
CA CYS A 162 -24.60 -18.79 -0.45
C CYS A 162 -26.12 -18.61 -0.32
N TRP A 163 -26.87 -18.71 -1.43
CA TRP A 163 -28.32 -18.45 -1.49
C TRP A 163 -28.72 -17.11 -0.88
N ALA A 164 -27.86 -16.11 -1.05
CA ALA A 164 -28.04 -14.78 -0.50
C ALA A 164 -27.76 -13.75 -1.60
N ASP A 165 -28.63 -12.74 -1.68
CA ASP A 165 -28.40 -11.58 -2.52
C ASP A 165 -27.34 -10.65 -1.92
N GLU A 166 -26.98 -9.60 -2.66
CA GLU A 166 -25.94 -8.67 -2.23
C GLU A 166 -26.27 -7.99 -0.88
N HIS A 167 -27.54 -7.62 -0.66
CA HIS A 167 -27.96 -6.96 0.56
C HIS A 167 -27.95 -7.92 1.75
N ALA A 168 -28.39 -9.16 1.55
CA ALA A 168 -28.36 -10.22 2.55
C ALA A 168 -26.92 -10.53 2.96
N MET A 169 -25.99 -10.65 2.01
CA MET A 169 -24.58 -10.92 2.31
C MET A 169 -23.90 -9.78 3.07
N ILE A 170 -24.18 -8.52 2.69
CA ILE A 170 -23.70 -7.36 3.47
C ILE A 170 -24.31 -7.37 4.87
N GLY A 171 -25.60 -7.69 4.98
CA GLY A 171 -26.31 -7.79 6.26
C GLY A 171 -25.73 -8.88 7.16
N HIS A 172 -25.44 -10.07 6.61
CA HIS A 172 -24.80 -11.17 7.33
C HIS A 172 -23.43 -10.77 7.87
N LEU A 173 -22.60 -10.13 7.05
CA LEU A 173 -21.29 -9.68 7.51
C LEU A 173 -21.42 -8.60 8.59
N LYS A 174 -22.31 -7.61 8.41
CA LYS A 174 -22.58 -6.55 9.40
C LYS A 174 -23.12 -7.08 10.73
N ALA A 175 -23.93 -8.13 10.70
CA ALA A 175 -24.46 -8.75 11.92
C ALA A 175 -23.38 -9.53 12.69
N HIS A 176 -22.29 -9.91 12.03
CA HIS A 176 -21.20 -10.67 12.63
C HIS A 176 -20.11 -9.78 13.26
N VAL A 177 -19.79 -8.63 12.62
CA VAL A 177 -18.71 -7.71 13.04
C VAL A 177 -19.15 -6.68 14.09
#